data_AF-A0A8B8GK03-F1
#
_entry.id   AF-A0A8B8GK03-F1
#
_cell.length_a   1.000
_cell.length_b   1.000
_cell.length_c   1.000
_cell.angle_alpha   90.00
_cell.angle_beta   90.00
_cell.angle_gamma   90.00
#
_symmetry.space_group_name_H-M   'P 1'
#
loop_
_entity.id
_entity.type
_entity.pdbx_description
1 polymer ?
#
loop_
_entity_poly.entity_id
_entity_poly.type
_entity_poly.pdbx_seq_one_letter_code
_entity_poly.pdbx_strand_id
1 'polypeptide(L)'
;MELFIGEVNLHPEVWNIADNTYHNRTKKRGAWVEICRVFCEGFDEKDERKKNDICTSCIKKWRNVKDNFKKSLNKTKSGHAVGSRRKYIYARQLSFLQTAGAATETQSNFYNNEIKEEVTQPEEPEQPPPLASVLRKNANWI
;
A
#
# COMPACT_ATOMS: atom_id res chain seq x y z
N MET A 1 -13.36 14.26 1.93
CA MET A 1 -13.04 12.94 2.55
C MET A 1 -14.01 11.85 2.11
N GLU A 2 -15.31 12.17 2.04
CA GLU A 2 -16.35 11.23 1.59
C GLU A 2 -16.09 10.68 0.19
N LEU A 3 -15.67 11.52 -0.77
CA LEU A 3 -15.26 11.08 -2.11
C LEU A 3 -14.14 10.03 -2.09
N PHE A 4 -13.14 10.23 -1.23
CA PHE A 4 -12.04 9.26 -1.07
C PHE A 4 -12.51 7.92 -0.53
N ILE A 5 -13.45 7.93 0.42
CA ILE A 5 -14.03 6.69 0.97
C ILE A 5 -14.90 6.01 -0.09
N GLY A 6 -15.66 6.79 -0.86
CA GLY A 6 -16.46 6.30 -1.98
C GLY A 6 -15.60 5.61 -3.03
N GLU A 7 -14.50 6.22 -3.44
CA GLU A 7 -13.57 5.65 -4.41
C GLU A 7 -12.97 4.34 -3.90
N VAL A 8 -12.43 4.34 -2.67
CA VAL A 8 -11.88 3.12 -2.08
C VAL A 8 -12.93 2.00 -1.96
N ASN A 9 -14.20 2.34 -1.71
CA ASN A 9 -15.28 1.36 -1.64
C ASN A 9 -15.47 0.61 -2.97
N LEU A 10 -15.23 1.24 -4.12
CA LEU A 10 -15.32 0.63 -5.45
C LEU A 10 -14.23 -0.42 -5.71
N HIS A 11 -13.16 -0.41 -4.91
CA HIS A 11 -12.01 -1.30 -5.04
C HIS A 11 -11.95 -2.34 -3.90
N PRO A 12 -12.79 -3.41 -3.93
CA PRO A 12 -12.80 -4.44 -2.90
C PRO A 12 -11.43 -5.10 -2.67
N GLU A 13 -10.58 -5.19 -3.69
CA GLU A 13 -9.19 -5.67 -3.61
C GLU A 13 -8.33 -4.91 -2.58
N VAL A 14 -8.71 -3.69 -2.22
CA VAL A 14 -8.00 -2.86 -1.22
C VAL A 14 -8.46 -3.16 0.21
N TRP A 15 -9.74 -3.47 0.42
CA TRP A 15 -10.35 -3.44 1.74
C TRP A 15 -11.14 -4.69 2.14
N ASN A 16 -11.64 -5.48 1.19
CA ASN A 16 -12.47 -6.65 1.42
C ASN A 16 -11.60 -7.90 1.55
N ILE A 17 -11.40 -8.38 2.78
CA ILE A 17 -10.54 -9.56 3.04
C ILE A 17 -11.16 -10.84 2.46
N ALA A 18 -12.48 -10.90 2.37
CA ALA A 18 -13.19 -12.03 1.78
C ALA A 18 -13.08 -12.07 0.24
N ASP A 19 -12.59 -11.01 -0.38
CA ASP A 19 -12.35 -10.99 -1.82
C ASP A 19 -11.11 -11.82 -2.18
N ASN A 20 -11.24 -12.69 -3.17
CA ASN A 20 -10.12 -13.52 -3.64
C ASN A 20 -8.95 -12.66 -4.15
N THR A 21 -9.23 -11.46 -4.68
CA THR A 21 -8.23 -10.53 -5.20
C THR A 21 -7.55 -9.70 -4.11
N TYR A 22 -8.03 -9.72 -2.86
CA TYR A 22 -7.41 -9.00 -1.75
C TYR A 22 -5.97 -9.43 -1.47
N HIS A 23 -5.69 -10.71 -1.67
CA HIS A 23 -4.36 -11.31 -1.52
C HIS A 23 -3.47 -11.08 -2.74
N ASN A 24 -4.05 -10.56 -3.84
CA ASN A 24 -3.31 -10.26 -5.08
C ASN A 24 -2.68 -8.87 -5.01
N ARG A 25 -1.37 -8.84 -4.76
CA ARG A 25 -0.57 -7.61 -4.67
C ARG A 25 -0.64 -6.75 -5.94
N THR A 26 -0.67 -7.37 -7.11
CA THR A 26 -0.73 -6.68 -8.41
C THR A 26 -2.06 -5.96 -8.58
N LYS A 27 -3.17 -6.62 -8.27
CA LYS A 27 -4.51 -6.01 -8.34
C LYS A 27 -4.64 -4.86 -7.35
N LYS A 28 -4.20 -5.06 -6.11
CA LYS A 28 -4.23 -4.02 -5.09
C LYS A 28 -3.35 -2.82 -5.42
N ARG A 29 -2.17 -3.03 -6.04
CA ARG A 29 -1.34 -1.93 -6.57
C ARG A 29 -2.08 -1.18 -7.68
N GLY A 30 -2.69 -1.89 -8.63
CA GLY A 30 -3.49 -1.28 -9.70
C GLY A 30 -4.63 -0.42 -9.17
N ALA A 31 -5.37 -0.93 -8.20
CA ALA A 31 -6.44 -0.19 -7.51
C ALA A 31 -5.93 1.11 -6.87
N TRP A 32 -4.78 1.06 -6.19
CA TRP A 32 -4.20 2.28 -5.62
C TRP A 32 -3.77 3.29 -6.67
N VAL A 33 -3.26 2.83 -7.82
CA VAL A 33 -2.93 3.72 -8.95
C VAL A 33 -4.19 4.39 -9.49
N GLU A 34 -5.28 3.64 -9.68
CA GLU A 34 -6.58 4.16 -10.13
C GLU A 34 -7.13 5.20 -9.16
N ILE A 35 -7.15 4.89 -7.86
CA ILE A 35 -7.53 5.84 -6.80
C ILE A 35 -6.64 7.09 -6.88
N CYS A 36 -5.32 6.95 -7.02
CA CYS A 36 -4.41 8.10 -7.09
C CYS A 36 -4.63 8.96 -8.33
N ARG A 37 -4.98 8.37 -9.49
CA ARG A 37 -5.32 9.11 -10.72
C ARG A 37 -6.55 9.99 -10.55
N VAL A 38 -7.56 9.52 -9.82
CA VAL A 38 -8.78 10.29 -9.54
C VAL A 38 -8.49 11.51 -8.64
N PHE A 39 -7.56 11.39 -7.69
CA PHE A 39 -7.25 12.46 -6.75
C PHE A 39 -6.04 13.33 -7.12
N CYS A 40 -5.25 12.93 -8.12
CA CYS A 40 -4.07 13.65 -8.56
C CYS A 40 -4.09 13.81 -10.08
N GLU A 41 -4.44 15.02 -10.53
CA GLU A 41 -4.32 15.38 -11.95
C GLU A 41 -2.87 15.25 -12.43
N GLY A 42 -2.70 14.75 -13.64
CA GLY A 42 -1.39 14.45 -14.22
C GLY A 42 -0.60 13.41 -13.43
N PHE A 43 -1.25 12.49 -12.70
CA PHE A 43 -0.54 11.42 -11.99
C PHE A 43 0.37 10.62 -12.92
N ASP A 44 -0.09 10.32 -14.14
CA ASP A 44 0.65 9.52 -15.11
C ASP A 44 1.88 10.23 -15.69
N GLU A 45 1.87 11.55 -15.72
CA GLU A 45 2.98 12.38 -16.19
C GLU A 45 4.07 12.57 -15.14
N LYS A 46 3.81 12.21 -13.88
CA LYS A 46 4.78 12.35 -12.79
C LYS A 46 5.83 11.24 -12.83
N ASP A 47 7.01 11.56 -12.30
CA ASP A 47 8.06 10.57 -12.07
C ASP A 47 7.62 9.46 -11.11
N GLU A 48 8.23 8.28 -11.26
CA GLU A 48 7.92 7.09 -10.45
C GLU A 48 8.09 7.36 -8.95
N ARG A 49 9.13 8.12 -8.54
CA ARG A 49 9.29 8.54 -7.14
C ARG A 49 8.07 9.30 -6.64
N LYS A 50 7.57 10.25 -7.43
CA LYS A 50 6.45 11.10 -7.04
C LYS A 50 5.15 10.32 -7.03
N LYS A 51 4.94 9.42 -8.00
CA LYS A 51 3.83 8.46 -8.01
C LYS A 51 3.82 7.61 -6.75
N ASN A 52 4.98 7.07 -6.36
CA ASN A 52 5.13 6.27 -5.15
C ASN A 52 4.83 7.07 -3.87
N ASP A 53 5.30 8.31 -3.78
CA ASP A 53 5.00 9.20 -2.63
C ASP A 53 3.50 9.48 -2.48
N ILE A 54 2.82 9.74 -3.61
CA ILE A 54 1.38 9.96 -3.65
C ILE A 54 0.63 8.70 -3.21
N CYS A 55 1.00 7.55 -3.77
CA CYS A 55 0.41 6.25 -3.43
C CYS A 55 0.57 5.93 -1.94
N THR A 56 1.79 6.09 -1.40
CA THR A 56 2.10 5.89 0.01
C THR A 56 1.26 6.83 0.90
N SER A 57 1.09 8.08 0.48
CA SER A 57 0.27 9.05 1.20
C SER A 57 -1.21 8.66 1.20
N CYS A 58 -1.75 8.18 0.08
CA CYS A 58 -3.11 7.66 -0.04
C CYS A 58 -3.34 6.44 0.86
N ILE A 59 -2.41 5.48 0.85
CA ILE A 59 -2.46 4.28 1.70
C ILE A 59 -2.45 4.69 3.18
N LYS A 60 -1.54 5.59 3.58
CA LYS A 60 -1.45 6.08 4.96
C LYS A 60 -2.74 6.79 5.38
N LYS A 61 -3.32 7.60 4.49
CA LYS A 61 -4.59 8.28 4.71
C LYS A 61 -5.73 7.28 4.93
N TRP A 62 -5.84 6.25 4.10
CA TRP A 62 -6.84 5.19 4.25
C TRP A 62 -6.67 4.40 5.54
N ARG A 63 -5.43 4.04 5.91
CA ARG A 63 -5.14 3.40 7.19
C ARG A 63 -5.66 4.22 8.36
N ASN A 64 -5.35 5.52 8.38
CA ASN A 64 -5.83 6.41 9.43
C ASN A 64 -7.36 6.45 9.50
N VAL A 65 -8.07 6.44 8.37
CA VAL A 65 -9.54 6.41 8.34
C VAL A 65 -10.09 5.14 8.97
N LYS A 66 -9.58 3.98 8.53
CA LYS A 66 -9.97 2.68 9.07
C LYS A 66 -9.70 2.60 10.57
N ASP A 67 -8.54 3.07 11.02
CA ASP A 67 -8.16 3.05 12.43
C ASP A 67 -9.06 3.95 13.27
N ASN A 68 -9.36 5.17 12.81
CA ASN A 68 -10.29 6.07 13.50
C ASN A 68 -11.70 5.48 13.57
N PHE A 69 -12.17 4.85 12.49
CA PHE A 69 -13.45 4.16 12.48
C PHE A 69 -13.48 2.98 13.45
N LYS A 70 -12.49 2.08 13.40
CA LYS A 70 -12.36 0.96 14.35
C LYS A 70 -12.32 1.42 15.81
N LYS A 71 -11.55 2.48 16.11
CA LYS A 71 -11.52 3.10 17.45
C LYS A 71 -12.89 3.63 17.87
N SER A 72 -13.65 4.23 16.95
CA SER A 72 -14.99 4.71 17.23
C SER A 72 -15.97 3.58 17.54
N LEU A 73 -15.80 2.40 16.92
CA LEU A 73 -16.61 1.21 17.20
C LEU A 73 -16.28 0.59 18.57
N ASN A 74 -14.99 0.39 18.89
CA ASN A 74 -14.56 -0.26 20.13
C ASN A 74 -14.88 0.53 21.40
N LYS A 75 -14.90 1.87 21.31
CA LYS A 75 -15.33 2.72 22.43
C LYS A 75 -16.80 2.47 22.84
N THR A 76 -17.60 1.80 22.02
CA THR A 76 -19.01 1.49 22.30
C THR A 76 -19.16 0.26 23.22
N LYS A 77 -18.13 -0.59 23.37
CA LYS A 77 -18.26 -1.91 24.01
C LYS A 77 -17.96 -1.94 25.53
N SER A 78 -17.52 -0.84 26.14
CA SER A 78 -17.23 -0.79 27.58
C SER A 78 -18.14 0.20 28.33
N GLY A 79 -19.24 -0.31 28.90
CA GLY A 79 -19.74 0.01 30.24
C GLY A 79 -19.89 1.46 30.75
N HIS A 80 -19.93 2.52 29.93
CA HIS A 80 -20.12 3.88 30.45
C HIS A 80 -21.04 4.78 29.63
N ALA A 81 -22.08 5.23 30.34
CA ALA A 81 -22.95 6.39 30.16
C ALA A 81 -23.82 6.47 28.88
N VAL A 82 -25.12 6.29 29.11
CA VAL A 82 -26.24 6.70 28.28
C VAL A 82 -26.15 8.20 28.02
N GLY A 83 -25.69 8.57 26.83
CA GLY A 83 -25.63 9.97 26.40
C GLY A 83 -25.04 10.06 25.01
N SER A 84 -25.90 9.94 23.99
CA SER A 84 -25.67 10.16 22.54
C SER A 84 -24.19 10.41 22.16
N ARG A 85 -23.38 9.34 22.14
CA ARG A 85 -21.98 9.47 21.72
C ARG A 85 -21.98 9.71 20.22
N ARG A 86 -21.37 10.82 19.78
CA ARG A 86 -21.31 11.19 18.36
C ARG A 86 -20.74 10.04 17.55
N LYS A 87 -21.54 9.53 16.61
CA LYS A 87 -21.09 8.58 15.59
C LYS A 87 -19.94 9.22 14.81
N TYR A 88 -18.98 8.41 14.40
CA TYR A 88 -17.94 8.89 13.50
C TYR A 88 -18.59 9.49 12.26
N ILE A 89 -18.13 10.67 11.83
CA ILE A 89 -18.80 11.46 10.78
C ILE A 89 -18.93 10.68 9.46
N TYR A 90 -18.00 9.75 9.17
CA TYR A 90 -18.02 8.89 7.99
C TYR A 90 -18.50 7.45 8.29
N ALA A 91 -19.21 7.24 9.40
CA ALA A 91 -19.64 5.90 9.81
C ALA A 91 -20.58 5.24 8.79
N ARG A 92 -21.46 6.01 8.15
CA ARG A 92 -22.36 5.50 7.11
C ARG A 92 -21.56 4.99 5.92
N GLN A 93 -20.59 5.78 5.47
CA GLN A 93 -19.74 5.45 4.32
C GLN A 93 -18.78 4.31 4.63
N LEU A 94 -18.34 4.12 5.86
CA LEU A 94 -17.43 3.02 6.25
C LEU A 94 -18.15 1.76 6.72
N SER A 95 -19.49 1.74 6.67
CA SER A 95 -20.30 0.60 7.11
C SER A 95 -19.97 -0.69 6.35
N PHE A 96 -19.56 -0.59 5.07
CA PHE A 96 -19.15 -1.72 4.24
C PHE A 96 -17.99 -2.52 4.85
N LEU A 97 -17.13 -1.88 5.64
CA LEU A 97 -16.01 -2.54 6.31
C LEU A 97 -16.48 -3.54 7.39
N GLN A 98 -17.70 -3.41 7.91
CA GLN A 98 -18.23 -4.32 8.93
C GLN A 98 -18.73 -5.63 8.32
N THR A 99 -19.24 -5.58 7.09
CA THR A 99 -19.80 -6.74 6.38
C THR A 99 -18.72 -7.68 5.84
N ALA A 100 -17.54 -7.16 5.53
CA ALA A 100 -16.50 -7.86 4.76
C ALA A 100 -15.45 -8.63 5.58
N GLY A 101 -15.82 -9.22 6.72
CA GLY A 101 -14.90 -10.04 7.53
C GLY A 101 -13.72 -9.28 8.16
N ALA A 102 -13.70 -7.94 8.10
CA ALA A 102 -12.57 -7.10 8.55
C ALA A 102 -12.42 -6.97 10.09
N ALA A 103 -13.14 -7.79 10.85
CA ALA A 103 -13.10 -7.85 12.30
C ALA A 103 -11.81 -8.50 12.83
N THR A 104 -11.11 -9.29 12.02
CA THR A 104 -9.93 -10.03 12.47
C THR A 104 -8.70 -9.75 11.60
N GLU A 105 -7.61 -9.50 12.31
CA GLU A 105 -6.21 -9.54 11.87
C GLU A 105 -5.60 -8.30 11.21
N THR A 106 -4.80 -7.64 12.04
CA THR A 106 -3.68 -6.77 11.73
C THR A 106 -2.79 -7.40 10.65
N GLN A 107 -2.61 -6.73 9.52
CA GLN A 107 -1.38 -6.91 8.75
C GLN A 107 -0.66 -5.59 8.51
N SER A 108 0.57 -5.61 9.01
CA SER A 108 1.64 -4.64 8.98
C SER A 108 2.38 -4.62 7.64
N ASN A 109 2.68 -3.41 7.16
CA ASN A 109 3.91 -3.00 6.45
C ASN A 109 4.39 -3.76 5.18
N PHE A 110 3.55 -4.06 4.20
CA PHE A 110 4.02 -4.57 2.89
C PHE A 110 3.67 -3.71 1.67
N TYR A 111 3.79 -2.38 1.76
CA TYR A 111 3.67 -1.50 0.58
C TYR A 111 4.79 -0.47 0.41
N ASN A 112 5.88 -0.57 1.18
CA ASN A 112 6.98 0.38 1.12
C ASN A 112 8.27 -0.16 0.46
N ASN A 113 8.26 -1.37 -0.09
CA ASN A 113 9.46 -1.86 -0.77
C ASN A 113 9.09 -2.73 -1.96
N GLU A 114 9.82 -2.54 -3.06
CA GLU A 114 9.79 -3.33 -4.30
C GLU A 114 8.82 -2.86 -5.39
N ILE A 115 9.06 -1.66 -5.91
CA ILE A 115 9.19 -1.51 -7.36
C ILE A 115 10.70 -1.53 -7.64
N LYS A 116 11.28 -2.71 -7.75
CA LYS A 116 12.56 -2.85 -8.45
C LYS A 116 12.19 -3.06 -9.90
N GLU A 117 12.47 -2.06 -10.73
CA GLU A 117 12.36 -2.17 -12.18
C GLU A 117 13.18 -3.38 -12.65
N GLU A 118 12.50 -4.33 -13.29
CA GLU A 118 13.12 -5.23 -14.25
C GLU A 118 13.36 -4.39 -15.53
N VAL A 119 14.48 -3.67 -15.57
CA VAL A 119 14.99 -3.11 -16.83
C VAL A 119 15.68 -4.25 -17.55
N THR A 120 14.96 -4.89 -18.47
CA THR A 120 15.56 -5.67 -19.56
C THR A 120 16.42 -4.71 -20.39
N GLN A 121 17.74 -4.77 -20.22
CA GLN A 121 18.69 -4.06 -21.07
C GLN A 121 18.86 -4.83 -22.39
N PRO A 122 18.72 -4.19 -23.56
CA PRO A 122 19.14 -4.77 -24.84
C PRO A 122 20.68 -4.81 -24.94
N GLU A 123 21.22 -5.90 -25.51
CA GLU A 123 22.64 -6.13 -25.81
C GLU A 123 23.23 -5.09 -26.78
N GLU A 124 24.52 -4.72 -26.61
CA GLU A 124 25.60 -4.50 -27.63
C GLU A 124 26.82 -3.71 -27.02
N PRO A 125 28.10 -3.80 -27.50
CA PRO A 125 29.02 -4.92 -27.70
C PRO A 125 30.37 -4.77 -26.91
N GLU A 126 31.24 -5.79 -27.03
CA GLU A 126 32.50 -6.05 -26.29
C GLU A 126 33.62 -4.98 -26.33
N GLN A 127 34.32 -4.83 -25.20
CA GLN A 127 35.71 -4.32 -25.13
C GLN A 127 36.54 -5.21 -24.18
N PRO A 128 37.72 -5.74 -24.60
CA PRO A 128 38.45 -6.75 -23.83
C PRO A 128 39.18 -6.17 -22.60
N PRO A 129 39.37 -6.97 -21.53
CA PRO A 129 40.02 -6.51 -20.30
C PRO A 129 41.54 -6.29 -20.49
N PRO A 130 42.12 -5.20 -19.93
CA PRO A 130 43.56 -4.99 -19.99
C PRO A 130 44.31 -5.94 -19.03
N LEU A 131 45.30 -6.63 -19.59
CA LEU A 131 46.27 -7.49 -18.91
C LEU A 131 47.25 -6.65 -18.08
N ALA A 132 47.28 -6.82 -16.75
CA ALA A 132 48.52 -6.79 -15.97
C ALA A 132 48.32 -7.19 -14.49
N SER A 133 48.97 -8.30 -14.14
CA SER A 133 49.79 -8.46 -12.93
C SER A 133 49.09 -8.49 -11.56
N VAL A 134 48.55 -9.65 -11.19
CA VAL A 134 48.61 -10.11 -9.80
C VAL A 134 49.56 -11.31 -9.71
N LEU A 135 50.81 -10.98 -9.43
CA LEU A 135 51.87 -11.95 -9.13
C LEU A 135 51.52 -12.72 -7.85
N ARG A 136 51.41 -14.04 -8.03
CA ARG A 136 51.39 -15.12 -7.05
C ARG A 136 52.39 -14.92 -5.89
N LYS A 137 51.90 -15.06 -4.65
CA LYS A 137 52.66 -15.52 -3.46
C LYS A 137 51.68 -16.30 -2.56
N ASN A 138 51.45 -17.58 -2.82
CA ASN A 138 52.08 -18.76 -2.19
C ASN A 138 52.31 -18.68 -0.65
N ALA A 139 51.53 -19.52 0.04
CA ALA A 139 51.98 -20.60 0.94
C ALA A 139 51.97 -20.42 2.48
N ASN A 140 51.30 -21.42 3.06
CA ASN A 140 51.55 -22.18 4.30
C ASN A 140 51.14 -21.64 5.68
N TRP A 141 50.18 -22.37 6.26
CA TRP A 141 49.88 -22.46 7.68
C TRP A 141 50.56 -23.73 8.21
N ILE A 142 51.51 -23.58 9.13
CA ILE A 142 51.91 -24.57 10.14
C ILE A 142 51.92 -23.82 11.46
#